data_AF-A0A848AZZ1-F1
#
_entry.id   AF-A0A848AZZ1-F1
#
_cell.length_a   1.000
_cell.length_b   1.000
_cell.length_c   1.000
_cell.angle_alpha   90.00
_cell.angle_beta   90.00
_cell.angle_gamma   90.00
#
_symmetry.space_group_name_H-M   'P 1'
#
loop_
_entity.id
_entity.type
_entity.pdbx_description
1 polymer ?
#
loop_
_entity_poly.entity_id
_entity_poly.type
_entity_poly.pdbx_seq_one_letter_code
_entity_poly.pdbx_strand_id
1 'polypeptide(L)'
;MKIDVHKEDDRGNVYTLLEPLEYMGLTIPAGFESDGASVPRFFWQLVFPPGDSKALHAAFVHDYIYRTHPAGWTRADADKAFRELLIAGGIPARRANLAYYGVRWFGGGSWKEGKK
;
A
#
# COMPACT_ATOMS: atom_id res chain seq x y z
N MET A 1 -13.86 1.62 -5.44
CA MET A 1 -13.26 0.50 -4.70
C MET A 1 -14.12 0.27 -3.47
N LYS A 2 -14.74 -0.91 -3.34
CA LYS A 2 -15.39 -1.30 -2.08
C LYS A 2 -14.34 -1.89 -1.15
N ILE A 3 -14.24 -1.33 0.04
CA ILE A 3 -13.28 -1.71 1.07
C ILE A 3 -14.09 -1.96 2.32
N ASP A 4 -13.78 -3.06 3.01
CA ASP A 4 -14.30 -3.32 4.33
C ASP A 4 -13.21 -3.04 5.37
N VAL A 5 -13.59 -2.43 6.48
CA VAL A 5 -12.67 -2.14 7.59
C VAL A 5 -12.98 -3.13 8.68
N HIS A 6 -12.22 -4.22 8.76
CA HIS A 6 -12.70 -5.41 9.48
C HIS A 6 -12.05 -5.63 10.85
N LYS A 7 -11.04 -4.86 11.27
CA LYS A 7 -10.47 -4.96 12.63
C LYS A 7 -9.57 -3.77 12.98
N GLU A 8 -9.67 -3.35 14.23
CA GLU A 8 -8.71 -2.47 14.91
C GLU A 8 -7.80 -3.39 15.73
N ASP A 9 -6.55 -3.59 15.30
CA ASP A 9 -5.53 -4.29 16.09
C ASP A 9 -4.60 -3.27 16.79
N ASP A 10 -3.66 -3.74 17.62
CA ASP A 10 -2.67 -2.88 18.29
C ASP A 10 -1.75 -2.10 17.31
N ARG A 11 -1.80 -2.41 16.00
CA ARG A 11 -1.06 -1.80 14.89
C ARG A 11 -1.92 -0.85 14.05
N GLY A 12 -3.25 -0.89 14.15
CA GLY A 12 -4.21 0.01 13.52
C GLY A 12 -5.38 -0.69 12.81
N ASN A 13 -6.01 0.03 11.87
CA ASN A 13 -7.11 -0.50 11.06
C ASN A 13 -6.56 -1.43 9.97
N VAL A 14 -7.06 -2.67 9.92
CA VAL A 14 -6.85 -3.59 8.81
C VAL A 14 -7.97 -3.41 7.78
N TYR A 15 -7.58 -3.29 6.51
CA TYR A 15 -8.48 -3.07 5.39
C TYR A 15 -8.55 -4.32 4.52
N THR A 16 -9.76 -4.72 4.14
CA THR A 16 -9.99 -5.87 3.26
C THR A 16 -10.59 -5.40 1.94
N LEU A 17 -10.02 -5.84 0.83
CA LEU A 17 -10.61 -5.63 -0.50
C LEU A 17 -11.88 -6.46 -0.63
N LEU A 18 -13.02 -5.82 -0.92
CA LEU A 18 -14.28 -6.53 -1.17
C LEU A 18 -14.46 -6.94 -2.63
N GLU A 19 -13.76 -6.26 -3.53
CA GLU A 19 -13.79 -6.50 -4.96
C GLU A 19 -12.35 -6.69 -5.45
N PRO A 20 -12.12 -7.54 -6.47
CA PRO A 20 -10.79 -7.71 -7.03
C PRO A 20 -10.30 -6.39 -7.63
N LEU A 21 -9.01 -6.13 -7.46
CA LEU A 21 -8.37 -4.91 -7.93
C LEU A 21 -7.37 -5.23 -9.03
N GLU A 22 -7.53 -4.58 -10.17
CA GLU A 22 -6.58 -4.71 -11.28
C GLU A 22 -5.62 -3.52 -11.34
N TYR A 23 -4.33 -3.82 -11.38
CA TYR A 23 -3.28 -2.82 -11.52
C TYR A 23 -2.19 -3.30 -12.48
N MET A 24 -2.08 -2.68 -13.65
CA MET A 24 -1.04 -2.96 -14.65
C MET A 24 -0.84 -4.47 -14.96
N GLY A 25 -1.94 -5.23 -15.07
CA GLY A 25 -1.91 -6.66 -15.33
C GLY A 25 -1.75 -7.55 -14.08
N LEU A 26 -1.65 -6.96 -12.89
CA LEU A 26 -1.80 -7.66 -11.62
C LEU A 26 -3.27 -7.69 -11.21
N THR A 27 -3.78 -8.87 -10.89
CA THR A 27 -5.09 -9.03 -10.28
C THR A 27 -4.91 -9.34 -8.80
N ILE A 28 -5.30 -8.40 -7.94
CA ILE A 28 -5.36 -8.58 -6.50
C ILE A 28 -6.75 -9.15 -6.19
N PRO A 29 -6.84 -10.36 -5.60
CA PRO A 29 -8.13 -10.99 -5.35
C PRO A 29 -8.92 -10.25 -4.27
N ALA A 30 -10.25 -10.31 -4.38
CA ALA A 30 -11.12 -9.94 -3.27
C ALA A 30 -10.79 -10.81 -2.05
N GLY A 31 -10.87 -10.23 -0.86
CA GLY A 31 -10.45 -10.83 0.40
C GLY A 31 -8.99 -10.57 0.76
N PHE A 32 -8.21 -9.89 -0.10
CA PHE A 32 -6.85 -9.51 0.26
C PHE A 32 -6.86 -8.45 1.37
N GLU A 33 -6.18 -8.76 2.47
CA GLU A 33 -6.07 -7.89 3.64
C GLU A 33 -4.78 -7.07 3.54
N SER A 34 -4.87 -5.76 3.73
CA SER A 34 -3.74 -4.87 3.87
C SER A 34 -3.82 -4.21 5.23
N ASP A 35 -2.72 -4.26 5.96
CA ASP A 35 -2.51 -3.51 7.21
C ASP A 35 -2.13 -2.03 6.93
N GLY A 36 -2.27 -1.58 5.68
CA GLY A 36 -1.75 -0.33 5.14
C GLY A 36 -0.28 -0.48 4.76
N ALA A 37 0.23 0.28 3.77
CA ALA A 37 1.60 0.12 3.23
C ALA A 37 2.69 0.06 4.32
N SER A 38 3.88 -0.50 4.03
CA SER A 38 5.07 -0.56 4.93
C SER A 38 5.65 0.83 5.28
N VAL A 39 4.78 1.76 5.64
CA VAL A 39 4.99 3.15 5.93
C VAL A 39 4.90 3.27 7.45
N PRO A 40 5.94 3.79 8.13
CA PRO A 40 5.89 4.07 9.55
C PRO A 40 4.63 4.87 9.93
N ARG A 41 3.98 4.51 11.04
CA ARG A 41 2.68 5.09 11.47
C ARG A 41 2.69 6.61 11.59
N PHE A 42 3.83 7.22 11.94
CA PHE A 42 3.94 8.68 11.99
C PHE A 42 3.77 9.36 10.61
N PHE A 43 4.06 8.65 9.51
CA PHE A 43 3.78 9.12 8.16
C PHE A 43 2.34 8.87 7.73
N TRP A 44 1.55 8.06 8.46
CA TRP A 44 0.17 7.78 8.06
C TRP A 44 -0.70 9.03 8.03
N GLN A 45 -0.56 9.96 8.97
CA GLN A 45 -1.32 11.21 8.93
C GLN A 45 -1.03 12.06 7.68
N LEU A 46 0.12 11.86 7.05
CA LEU A 46 0.54 12.57 5.84
C LEU A 46 0.09 11.86 4.56
N VAL A 47 -0.09 10.54 4.61
CA VAL A 47 -0.28 9.67 3.45
C VAL A 47 -1.68 9.06 3.39
N PHE A 48 -2.24 8.70 4.53
CA PHE A 48 -3.59 8.15 4.75
C PHE A 48 -4.40 9.12 5.62
N PRO A 49 -4.87 10.26 5.07
CA PRO A 49 -5.87 11.05 5.76
C PRO A 49 -7.09 10.17 6.08
N PRO A 50 -7.68 10.27 7.28
CA PRO A 50 -8.85 9.47 7.63
C PRO A 50 -9.98 9.71 6.62
N GLY A 51 -10.44 8.63 5.98
CA GLY A 51 -11.48 8.66 4.94
C GLY A 51 -10.98 8.64 3.49
N ASP A 52 -9.67 8.68 3.25
CA ASP A 52 -9.14 8.66 1.87
C ASP A 52 -8.92 7.23 1.35
N SER A 53 -9.95 6.68 0.74
CA SER A 53 -9.94 5.34 0.10
C SER A 53 -8.91 5.20 -1.03
N LYS A 54 -8.36 6.32 -1.54
CA LYS A 54 -7.40 6.31 -2.65
C LYS A 54 -5.98 6.01 -2.18
N ALA A 55 -5.62 6.45 -0.98
CA ALA A 55 -4.34 6.07 -0.37
C ALA A 55 -4.33 4.57 -0.04
N LEU A 56 -5.47 4.02 0.39
CA LEU A 56 -5.64 2.58 0.62
C LEU A 56 -5.47 1.76 -0.67
N HIS A 57 -5.96 2.26 -1.81
CA HIS A 57 -5.71 1.63 -3.10
C HIS A 57 -4.21 1.48 -3.39
N ALA A 58 -3.43 2.53 -3.13
CA ALA A 58 -1.97 2.46 -3.26
C ALA A 58 -1.36 1.41 -2.32
N ALA A 59 -1.83 1.34 -1.07
CA ALA A 59 -1.36 0.36 -0.10
C ALA A 59 -1.61 -1.10 -0.52
N PHE A 60 -2.81 -1.40 -1.03
CA PHE A 60 -3.14 -2.76 -1.48
C PHE A 60 -2.21 -3.23 -2.61
N VAL A 61 -1.96 -2.38 -3.60
CA VAL A 61 -1.04 -2.69 -4.69
C VAL A 61 0.37 -2.91 -4.18
N HIS A 62 0.86 -2.03 -3.30
CA HIS A 62 2.19 -2.15 -2.70
C HIS A 62 2.35 -3.46 -1.93
N ASP A 63 1.42 -3.75 -1.03
CA ASP A 63 1.45 -4.92 -0.14
C ASP A 63 1.31 -6.22 -0.91
N TYR A 64 0.47 -6.24 -1.94
CA TYR A 64 0.31 -7.41 -2.79
C TYR A 64 1.62 -7.74 -3.51
N ILE A 65 2.28 -6.75 -4.12
CA ILE A 65 3.58 -6.95 -4.77
C ILE A 65 4.65 -7.36 -3.76
N TYR A 66 4.62 -6.79 -2.56
CA TYR A 66 5.53 -7.13 -1.46
C TYR A 66 5.36 -8.54 -0.90
N ARG A 67 4.16 -9.11 -0.95
CA ARG A 67 3.86 -10.46 -0.44
C ARG A 67 3.98 -11.55 -1.50
N THR A 68 3.61 -11.23 -2.74
CA THR A 68 3.51 -12.24 -3.81
C THR A 68 4.72 -12.28 -4.74
N HIS A 69 5.60 -11.26 -4.68
CA HIS A 69 6.77 -11.10 -5.54
C HIS A 69 6.51 -11.48 -7.00
N PRO A 70 5.51 -10.86 -7.65
CA PRO A 70 5.10 -11.26 -8.99
C PRO A 70 6.26 -11.10 -9.98
N ALA A 71 6.38 -12.05 -10.91
CA ALA A 71 7.46 -12.04 -11.90
C ALA A 71 7.46 -10.73 -12.70
N GLY A 72 8.64 -10.10 -12.80
CA GLY A 72 8.81 -8.82 -13.48
C GLY A 72 8.59 -7.59 -12.59
N TRP A 73 8.20 -7.76 -11.32
CA TRP A 73 8.13 -6.67 -10.36
C TRP A 73 9.31 -6.70 -9.39
N THR A 74 9.97 -5.57 -9.24
CA THR A 74 10.96 -5.38 -8.18
C THR A 74 10.37 -4.59 -7.02
N ARG A 75 11.07 -4.62 -5.88
CA ARG A 75 10.79 -3.72 -4.77
C ARG A 75 10.70 -2.25 -5.20
N ALA A 76 11.59 -1.82 -6.08
CA ALA A 76 11.60 -0.45 -6.56
C ALA A 76 10.36 -0.12 -7.39
N ASP A 77 9.87 -1.08 -8.18
CA ASP A 77 8.64 -0.93 -8.95
C ASP A 77 7.41 -0.87 -8.04
N ALA A 78 7.38 -1.69 -6.97
CA ALA A 78 6.34 -1.61 -5.94
C ALA A 78 6.32 -0.23 -5.26
N ASP A 79 7.47 0.25 -4.80
CA ASP A 79 7.61 1.54 -4.14
C ASP A 79 7.21 2.69 -5.11
N LYS A 80 7.59 2.58 -6.38
CA LYS A 80 7.25 3.56 -7.42
C LYS A 80 5.75 3.56 -7.75
N ALA A 81 5.14 2.40 -7.92
CA ALA A 81 3.70 2.23 -8.14
C ALA A 81 2.91 2.84 -6.97
N PHE A 82 3.33 2.59 -5.73
CA PHE A 82 2.74 3.20 -4.55
C PHE A 82 2.74 4.74 -4.64
N ARG A 83 3.88 5.34 -4.97
CA ARG A 83 4.00 6.80 -5.15
C ARG A 83 3.08 7.33 -6.26
N GLU A 84 3.05 6.66 -7.40
CA GLU A 84 2.23 7.06 -8.55
C GLU A 84 0.74 6.99 -8.24
N LEU A 85 0.30 5.92 -7.56
CA LEU A 85 -1.07 5.77 -7.10
C LEU A 85 -1.47 6.81 -6.06
N LEU A 86 -0.57 7.20 -5.15
CA LEU A 86 -0.82 8.31 -4.23
C LEU A 86 -1.03 9.63 -4.98
N ILE A 87 -0.19 9.94 -5.96
CA ILE A 87 -0.32 11.15 -6.78
C ILE A 87 -1.62 11.12 -7.58
N ALA A 88 -1.94 9.99 -8.21
CA ALA A 88 -3.20 9.79 -8.92
C ALA A 88 -4.42 9.89 -7.99
N GLY A 89 -4.25 9.52 -6.72
CA GLY A 89 -5.25 9.70 -5.66
C GLY A 89 -5.52 11.17 -5.31
N GLY A 90 -4.63 12.08 -5.70
CA GLY A 90 -4.71 13.51 -5.35
C GLY A 90 -3.85 13.88 -4.14
N ILE A 91 -3.02 12.96 -3.63
CA ILE A 91 -2.02 13.30 -2.62
C ILE A 91 -0.93 14.15 -3.28
N PRO A 92 -0.60 15.34 -2.72
CA PRO A 92 0.42 16.20 -3.29
C PRO A 92 1.75 15.46 -3.46
N ALA A 93 2.42 15.68 -4.61
CA ALA A 93 3.66 14.98 -4.94
C ALA A 93 4.74 15.06 -3.86
N ARG A 94 4.80 16.15 -3.07
CA ARG A 94 5.72 16.27 -1.93
C ARG A 94 5.45 15.24 -0.83
N ARG A 95 4.17 15.02 -0.49
CA ARG A 95 3.76 14.02 0.51
C ARG A 95 3.93 12.60 -0.03
N ALA A 96 3.59 12.37 -1.31
CA ALA A 96 3.81 11.10 -1.97
C ALA A 96 5.32 10.74 -2.05
N ASN A 97 6.19 11.72 -2.32
CA ASN A 97 7.64 11.53 -2.27
C ASN A 97 8.11 11.15 -0.86
N LEU A 98 7.57 11.80 0.18
CA LEU A 98 7.92 11.47 1.56
C LEU A 98 7.52 10.03 1.92
N ALA A 99 6.31 9.61 1.50
CA ALA A 99 5.83 8.25 1.64
C ALA A 99 6.74 7.24 0.91
N TYR A 100 7.14 7.58 -0.32
CA TYR A 100 8.07 6.81 -1.14
C TYR A 100 9.41 6.60 -0.42
N TYR A 101 10.02 7.67 0.10
CA TYR A 101 11.27 7.53 0.86
C TYR A 101 11.07 6.72 2.14
N GLY A 102 9.92 6.84 2.80
CA GLY A 102 9.53 6.00 3.94
C GLY A 102 9.57 4.51 3.61
N VAL A 103 8.85 4.05 2.58
CA VAL A 103 8.87 2.63 2.17
C VAL A 103 10.23 2.20 1.63
N ARG A 104 10.98 3.12 0.99
CA ARG A 104 12.32 2.84 0.45
C ARG A 104 13.35 2.59 1.55
N TRP A 105 13.26 3.32 2.66
CA TRP A 105 14.19 3.16 3.78
C TRP A 105 13.76 2.06 4.75
N PHE A 106 12.47 1.94 5.05
CA PHE A 106 11.98 1.03 6.08
C PHE A 106 11.41 -0.30 5.55
N GLY A 107 11.00 -0.38 4.28
CA GLY A 107 10.45 -1.60 3.68
C GLY A 107 11.49 -2.68 3.34
N GLY A 108 12.79 -2.42 3.52
CA GLY A 108 13.84 -3.36 3.10
C GLY A 108 13.86 -4.67 3.87
N GLY A 109 13.45 -4.65 5.15
CA GLY A 109 13.28 -5.85 5.97
C GLY A 109 12.10 -6.69 5.47
N SER A 110 10.92 -6.08 5.36
CA SER A 110 9.69 -6.76 4.94
C SER A 110 9.80 -7.41 3.55
N TRP A 111 10.51 -6.76 2.61
CA TRP A 111 10.73 -7.33 1.27
C TRP A 111 11.58 -8.60 1.30
N LYS A 112 12.63 -8.63 2.13
CA LYS A 112 13.56 -9.76 2.23
C LYS A 112 12.96 -10.96 2.95
N GLU A 113 12.10 -10.70 3.92
CA GLU A 113 11.45 -11.77 4.69
C GLU A 113 10.28 -12.42 3.94
N GLY A 114 9.82 -11.81 2.83
CA GLY A 114 8.61 -12.24 2.13
C GLY A 114 7.35 -12.17 3.01
N LYS A 115 7.46 -11.46 4.14
CA LYS A 115 6.44 -11.36 5.16
C LYS A 115 6.20 -9.89 5.39
N LYS A 116 4.98 -9.52 5.06
CA LYS A 116 4.38 -8.30 5.57
C LYS A 116 3.12 -8.71 6.30
#